data_AF-A0A5B8QSK3-F1
#
_entry.id   AF-A0A5B8QSK3-F1
#
_cell.length_a   1.000
_cell.length_b   1.000
_cell.length_c   1.000
_cell.angle_alpha   90.00
_cell.angle_beta   90.00
_cell.angle_gamma   90.00
#
_symmetry.space_group_name_H-M   'P 1'
#
loop_
_entity.id
_entity.type
_entity.pdbx_description
1 polymer ?
#
loop_
_entity_poly.entity_id
_entity_poly.type
_entity_poly.pdbx_seq_one_letter_code
_entity_poly.pdbx_strand_id
1 'polypeptide(L)'
;MKLTTTNLQQPMMAKFALLTLLTLGTLISLPSHATTLSAAQQQVVKSHFNKLARSQQLAEDRMTEQLDQEFSRQLAEQEHQLMRETCPRYGMTFDVSSNACLRS
;
A
#
# COMPACT_ATOMS: atom_id res chain seq x y z
N MET A 1 -5.37 10.82 46.08
CA MET A 1 -5.75 12.11 45.45
C MET A 1 -6.46 11.82 44.13
N LYS A 2 -7.66 12.37 43.93
CA LYS A 2 -8.47 12.22 42.71
C LYS A 2 -7.96 13.19 41.65
N LEU A 3 -7.63 12.69 40.46
CA LEU A 3 -7.25 13.52 39.31
C LEU A 3 -8.53 14.06 38.64
N THR A 4 -8.79 15.35 38.79
CA THR A 4 -9.85 16.07 38.10
C THR A 4 -9.42 16.38 36.66
N THR A 5 -10.05 15.72 35.69
CA THR A 5 -9.94 16.07 34.28
C THR A 5 -10.75 17.32 34.00
N THR A 6 -10.07 18.42 33.72
CA THR A 6 -10.67 19.70 33.30
C THR A 6 -11.31 19.55 31.92
N ASN A 7 -12.63 19.80 31.85
CA ASN A 7 -13.38 19.96 30.60
C ASN A 7 -12.84 21.16 29.82
N LEU A 8 -12.24 20.92 28.65
CA LEU A 8 -11.80 21.96 27.73
C LEU A 8 -13.04 22.55 27.04
N GLN A 9 -13.36 23.82 27.35
CA GLN A 9 -14.40 24.60 26.67
C GLN A 9 -14.02 24.80 25.19
N GLN A 10 -14.46 23.88 24.34
CA GLN A 10 -14.06 23.74 22.93
C GLN A 10 -15.00 24.29 21.83
N PRO A 11 -16.05 25.11 22.04
CA PRO A 11 -16.84 25.58 20.90
C PRO A 11 -16.33 26.88 20.25
N MET A 12 -15.57 27.73 20.97
CA MET A 12 -15.22 29.08 20.47
C MET A 12 -13.93 29.08 19.63
N MET A 13 -12.91 28.32 20.03
CA MET A 13 -11.64 28.21 19.31
C MET A 13 -11.78 27.51 17.94
N ALA A 14 -12.73 26.58 17.81
CA ALA A 14 -13.00 25.87 16.56
C ALA A 14 -13.53 26.80 15.45
N LYS A 15 -14.33 27.81 15.80
CA LYS A 15 -14.91 28.77 14.84
C LYS A 15 -13.87 29.71 14.26
N PHE A 16 -12.94 30.18 15.10
CA PHE A 16 -11.84 31.03 14.64
C PHE A 16 -10.86 30.26 13.74
N ALA A 17 -10.57 29.00 14.06
CA ALA A 17 -9.74 28.16 13.19
C ALA A 17 -10.35 27.98 11.78
N LEU A 18 -11.65 27.67 11.70
CA LEU A 18 -12.35 27.51 10.41
C LEU A 18 -12.33 28.78 9.55
N LEU A 19 -12.51 29.95 10.16
CA LEU A 19 -12.45 31.24 9.46
C LEU A 19 -11.08 31.54 8.88
N THR A 20 -10.00 31.21 9.60
CA THR A 20 -8.63 31.39 9.09
C THR A 20 -8.29 30.45 7.93
N LEU A 21 -8.76 29.20 7.95
CA LEU A 21 -8.58 28.29 6.81
C LEU A 21 -9.32 28.79 5.56
N LEU A 22 -10.52 29.36 5.73
CA LEU A 22 -11.30 29.87 4.61
C LEU A 22 -10.65 31.10 3.95
N THR A 23 -10.02 31.98 4.74
CA THR A 23 -9.36 33.19 4.21
C THR A 23 -8.00 32.92 3.59
N LEU A 24 -7.26 31.91 4.06
CA LEU A 24 -6.03 31.47 3.37
C LEU A 24 -6.34 30.76 2.04
N GLY A 25 -7.48 30.09 1.93
CA GLY A 25 -7.90 29.40 0.69
C GLY A 25 -8.22 30.34 -0.47
N THR A 26 -8.64 31.58 -0.19
CA THR A 26 -9.03 32.54 -1.24
C THR A 26 -7.90 33.43 -1.73
N LEU A 27 -6.83 33.60 -0.95
CA LEU A 27 -5.66 34.43 -1.32
C LEU A 27 -4.72 33.76 -2.34
N ILE A 28 -4.86 32.45 -2.56
CA ILE A 28 -4.01 31.67 -3.49
C ILE A 28 -4.66 31.56 -4.89
N SER A 29 -5.91 32.00 -5.04
CA SER A 29 -6.65 31.97 -6.30
C SER A 29 -6.25 33.12 -7.24
N LEU A 30 -4.96 33.25 -7.56
CA LEU A 30 -4.59 34.00 -8.77
C LEU A 30 -5.10 33.19 -9.97
N PRO A 31 -5.83 33.79 -10.92
CA PRO A 31 -6.11 33.14 -12.20
C PRO A 31 -4.76 32.87 -12.87
N SER A 32 -4.28 31.64 -12.80
CA SER A 32 -3.07 31.24 -13.50
C SER A 32 -3.39 31.23 -14.99
N HIS A 33 -3.09 32.33 -15.68
CA HIS A 33 -2.92 32.32 -17.14
C HIS A 33 -1.64 31.52 -17.44
N ALA A 34 -1.69 30.21 -17.22
CA ALA A 34 -0.64 29.30 -17.65
C ALA A 34 -0.62 29.40 -19.18
N THR A 35 0.46 29.96 -19.71
CA THR A 35 0.70 30.04 -21.16
C THR A 35 0.52 28.64 -21.75
N THR A 36 -0.33 28.51 -22.77
CA THR A 36 -0.54 27.23 -23.45
C THR A 36 0.80 26.74 -23.99
N LEU A 37 1.17 25.52 -23.58
CA LEU A 37 2.39 24.86 -24.05
C LEU A 37 2.37 24.79 -25.58
N SER A 38 3.49 25.13 -26.22
CA SER A 38 3.63 24.94 -27.66
C SER A 38 3.48 23.45 -28.01
N ALA A 39 3.13 23.13 -29.27
CA ALA A 39 2.96 21.74 -29.70
C ALA A 39 4.20 20.87 -29.39
N ALA A 40 5.40 21.43 -29.54
CA ALA A 40 6.65 20.74 -29.17
C ALA A 40 6.76 20.48 -27.67
N GLN A 41 6.35 21.43 -26.83
CA GLN A 41 6.35 21.25 -25.37
C GLN A 41 5.30 20.23 -24.93
N GLN A 42 4.10 20.24 -25.52
CA GLN A 42 3.08 19.23 -25.26
C GLN A 42 3.54 17.81 -25.65
N GLN A 43 4.25 17.68 -26.77
CA GLN A 43 4.83 16.40 -27.22
C GLN A 43 5.84 15.85 -26.20
N VAL A 44 6.72 16.70 -25.66
CA VAL A 44 7.71 16.30 -24.65
C VAL A 44 7.03 15.88 -23.35
N VAL A 45 6.05 16.66 -22.88
CA VAL A 45 5.26 16.33 -21.68
C VAL A 45 4.53 15.01 -21.86
N LYS A 46 3.88 14.80 -23.01
CA LYS A 46 3.19 13.54 -23.33
C LYS A 46 4.16 12.35 -23.37
N SER A 47 5.33 12.52 -23.98
CA SER A 47 6.39 11.50 -23.98
C SER A 47 6.84 11.15 -22.56
N HIS A 48 7.00 12.16 -21.70
CA HIS A 48 7.40 11.96 -20.31
C HIS A 48 6.33 11.17 -19.52
N PHE A 49 5.06 11.56 -19.64
CA PHE A 49 3.96 10.82 -18.99
C PHE A 49 3.84 9.38 -19.50
N ASN A 50 4.07 9.13 -20.80
CA ASN A 50 4.11 7.77 -21.33
C ASN A 50 5.26 6.94 -20.74
N LYS A 51 6.44 7.53 -20.55
CA LYS A 51 7.57 6.86 -19.89
C LYS A 51 7.25 6.55 -18.42
N LEU A 52 6.64 7.51 -17.72
CA LEU A 52 6.22 7.32 -16.32
C LEU A 52 5.17 6.23 -16.19
N ALA A 53 4.15 6.21 -17.05
CA ALA A 53 3.14 5.16 -17.08
C ALA A 53 3.76 3.77 -17.32
N ARG A 54 4.68 3.66 -18.28
CA ARG A 54 5.41 2.41 -18.53
C ARG A 54 6.26 1.98 -17.33
N SER A 55 6.92 2.92 -16.67
CA SER A 55 7.72 2.62 -15.47
C SER A 55 6.85 2.15 -14.31
N GLN A 56 5.67 2.74 -14.11
CA GLN A 56 4.72 2.31 -13.08
C GLN A 56 4.20 0.91 -13.36
N GLN A 57 3.79 0.63 -14.60
CA GLN A 57 3.35 -0.72 -14.99
C GLN A 57 4.42 -1.77 -14.70
N LEU A 58 5.68 -1.52 -15.10
CA LEU A 58 6.78 -2.45 -14.84
C LEU A 58 7.06 -2.64 -13.35
N ALA A 59 6.84 -1.61 -12.52
CA ALA A 59 7.00 -1.72 -11.07
C ALA A 59 5.86 -2.54 -10.45
N GLU A 60 4.62 -2.31 -10.89
CA GLU A 60 3.44 -3.08 -10.46
C GLU A 60 3.54 -4.55 -10.86
N ASP A 61 3.97 -4.84 -12.09
CA ASP A 61 4.15 -6.22 -12.58
C ASP A 61 5.20 -6.95 -11.71
N ARG A 62 6.35 -6.32 -11.46
CA ARG A 62 7.40 -6.89 -10.60
C ARG A 62 6.96 -7.09 -9.15
N MET A 63 6.22 -6.11 -8.60
CA MET A 63 5.69 -6.22 -7.24
C MET A 63 4.70 -7.37 -7.13
N THR A 64 3.83 -7.52 -8.13
CA THR A 64 2.84 -8.60 -8.20
C THR A 64 3.54 -9.96 -8.27
N GLU A 65 4.56 -10.10 -9.12
CA GLU A 65 5.34 -11.33 -9.23
C GLU A 65 6.08 -11.67 -7.91
N GLN A 66 6.66 -10.68 -7.23
CA GLN A 66 7.29 -10.89 -5.93
C GLN A 66 6.29 -11.32 -4.85
N LEU A 67 5.09 -10.72 -4.84
CA LEU A 67 4.02 -11.09 -3.93
C LEU A 67 3.54 -12.52 -4.16
N ASP A 68 3.36 -12.92 -5.42
CA ASP A 68 2.91 -14.26 -5.78
C ASP A 68 3.94 -15.33 -5.39
N GLN A 69 5.22 -15.07 -5.64
CA GLN A 69 6.32 -15.95 -5.22
C GLN A 69 6.38 -16.10 -3.70
N GLU A 70 6.29 -14.99 -2.96
CA GLU A 70 6.36 -15.02 -1.51
C GLU A 70 5.13 -15.69 -0.89
N PHE A 71 3.94 -15.44 -1.43
CA PHE A 71 2.71 -16.12 -1.00
C PHE A 71 2.81 -17.63 -1.22
N SER A 72 3.22 -18.05 -2.43
CA SER A 72 3.40 -19.46 -2.76
C SER A 72 4.43 -20.14 -1.84
N ARG A 73 5.53 -19.45 -1.53
CA ARG A 73 6.55 -19.93 -0.60
C ARG A 73 5.99 -20.15 0.80
N GLN A 74 5.29 -19.14 1.34
CA GLN A 74 4.69 -19.23 2.68
C GLN A 74 3.62 -20.32 2.74
N LEU A 75 2.80 -20.45 1.71
CA LEU A 75 1.76 -21.49 1.65
C LEU A 75 2.38 -22.89 1.70
N ALA A 76 3.41 -23.16 0.89
CA ALA A 76 4.11 -24.44 0.90
C ALA A 76 4.78 -24.71 2.27
N GLU A 77 5.34 -23.70 2.92
CA GLU A 77 5.95 -23.83 4.25
C GLU A 77 4.91 -24.21 5.31
N GLN A 78 3.73 -23.57 5.27
CA GLN A 78 2.61 -23.90 6.16
C GLN A 78 2.03 -25.29 5.88
N GLU A 79 1.90 -25.68 4.62
CA GLU A 79 1.45 -27.03 4.24
C GLU A 79 2.44 -28.09 4.75
N HIS A 80 3.74 -27.90 4.53
CA HIS A 80 4.76 -28.80 5.06
C HIS A 80 4.73 -28.88 6.59
N GLN A 81 4.47 -27.77 7.28
CA GLN A 81 4.31 -27.77 8.73
C GLN A 81 3.09 -28.60 9.16
N LEU A 82 1.93 -28.37 8.54
CA LEU A 82 0.71 -29.14 8.78
C LEU A 82 0.95 -30.64 8.56
N MET A 83 1.62 -31.01 7.46
CA MET A 83 1.90 -32.40 7.13
C MET A 83 2.88 -33.04 8.11
N ARG A 84 3.92 -32.32 8.55
CA ARG A 84 4.83 -32.77 9.61
C ARG A 84 4.12 -33.03 10.94
N GLU A 85 3.07 -32.29 11.25
CA GLU A 85 2.27 -32.50 12.46
C GLU A 85 1.21 -33.60 12.30
N THR A 86 0.77 -33.85 11.06
CA THR A 86 -0.34 -34.77 10.74
C THR A 86 0.14 -36.18 10.43
N CYS A 87 1.14 -36.37 9.56
CA CYS A 87 1.61 -37.71 9.16
C CYS A 87 1.98 -38.60 10.37
N PRO A 88 2.67 -38.10 11.42
CA PRO A 88 3.02 -38.92 12.58
C PRO A 88 1.81 -39.44 13.35
N ARG A 89 0.67 -38.73 13.32
CA ARG A 89 -0.58 -39.18 13.96
C ARG A 89 -1.12 -40.48 13.37
N TYR A 90 -0.69 -40.81 12.16
CA TYR A 90 -1.07 -42.02 11.42
C TYR A 90 0.09 -43.01 11.25
N GLY A 91 1.20 -42.83 12.00
CA GLY A 91 2.37 -43.71 11.89
C GLY A 91 3.14 -43.55 10.58
N MET A 92 3.05 -42.39 9.94
CA MET A 92 3.77 -42.04 8.73
C MET A 92 4.76 -40.90 8.99
N THR A 93 5.76 -40.76 8.13
CA THR A 93 6.71 -39.64 8.14
C THR A 93 6.47 -38.78 6.90
N PHE A 94 6.42 -37.46 7.08
CA PHE A 94 6.32 -36.55 5.96
C PHE A 94 7.65 -36.47 5.22
N ASP A 95 7.64 -36.79 3.92
CA ASP A 95 8.76 -36.58 3.02
C ASP A 95 8.54 -35.31 2.19
N VAL A 96 9.45 -34.34 2.38
CA VAL A 96 9.40 -33.03 1.69
C VAL A 96 9.68 -33.20 0.19
N SER A 97 10.47 -34.19 -0.21
CA SER A 97 10.88 -34.36 -1.61
C SER A 97 9.74 -34.86 -2.50
N SER A 98 8.91 -35.78 -1.98
CA SER A 98 7.73 -36.31 -2.66
C SER A 98 6.45 -35.56 -2.28
N ASN A 99 6.53 -34.60 -1.36
CA ASN A 99 5.41 -33.87 -0.76
C ASN A 99 4.28 -34.82 -0.28
N ALA A 100 4.66 -35.89 0.43
CA ALA A 100 3.73 -36.96 0.81
C ALA A 100 4.05 -37.56 2.19
N CYS A 101 3.03 -38.13 2.84
CA CYS A 101 3.25 -38.99 3.99
C CYS A 101 3.68 -40.38 3.50
N LEU A 102 4.85 -40.84 3.93
CA LEU A 102 5.36 -42.18 3.63
C LEU A 102 5.36 -43.04 4.88
N ARG A 103 5.05 -44.33 4.74
CA ARG A 103 5.26 -45.30 5.81
C ARG A 103 6.76 -45.56 5.90
N SER A 104 7.34 -45.19 7.03
CA SER A 104 8.69 -45.61 7.44
C SER A 104 8.75 -47.11 7.69
#